data_AF-A0A3Q3C2U4-F1
#
_entry.id   AF-A0A3Q3C2U4-F1
#
_cell.length_a   1.000
_cell.length_b   1.000
_cell.length_c   1.000
_cell.angle_alpha   90.00
_cell.angle_beta   90.00
_cell.angle_gamma   90.00
#
_symmetry.space_group_name_H-M   'P 1'
#
loop_
_entity.id
_entity.type
_entity.pdbx_description
1 polymer ?
#
loop_
_entity_poly.entity_id
_entity_poly.type
_entity_poly.pdbx_seq_one_letter_code
_entity_poly.pdbx_strand_id
1 'polypeptide(L)'
;MAGKGRGVGAFTFNIDALGIGRGNMPEARVGPSPLFPNTDFKPVPLKAGEDEDYMLALKQEMRGTMQRLPHNIKPQSNKADVNLAKSWTHIQSVNCMQMERRKL
;
A
#
# COMPACT_ATOMS: atom_id res chain seq x y z
N MET A 1 34.16 -49.32 3.47
CA MET A 1 35.31 -48.53 2.97
C MET A 1 35.24 -47.13 3.56
N ALA A 2 36.40 -46.56 3.88
CA ALA A 2 36.66 -45.28 4.58
C ALA A 2 35.59 -44.18 4.36
N GLY A 3 35.08 -43.47 5.36
CA GLY A 3 35.78 -42.89 6.50
C GLY A 3 36.43 -41.56 6.10
N LYS A 4 36.00 -40.46 6.73
CA LYS A 4 36.75 -39.20 6.90
C LYS A 4 36.59 -38.08 5.84
N GLY A 5 35.39 -37.51 5.71
CA GLY A 5 35.24 -36.12 5.25
C GLY A 5 35.52 -35.14 6.40
N ARG A 6 36.80 -34.90 6.73
CA ARG A 6 37.21 -33.91 7.75
C ARG A 6 37.74 -32.67 7.05
N GLY A 7 36.93 -31.62 7.01
CA GLY A 7 37.35 -30.30 6.56
C GLY A 7 36.17 -29.34 6.58
N VAL A 8 35.84 -28.81 7.76
CA VAL A 8 35.17 -27.50 7.81
C VAL A 8 36.15 -26.55 7.13
N GLY A 9 35.77 -25.98 5.99
CA GLY A 9 36.66 -25.14 5.17
C GLY A 9 37.32 -24.07 6.03
N ALA A 10 38.65 -23.96 5.94
CA ALA A 10 39.39 -22.91 6.64
C ALA A 10 38.96 -21.55 6.04
N PHE A 11 38.47 -20.65 6.89
CA PHE A 11 38.20 -19.27 6.48
C PHE A 11 39.53 -18.55 6.24
N THR A 12 39.53 -17.56 5.35
CA THR A 12 40.72 -16.72 5.06
C THR A 12 41.10 -15.80 6.23
N PHE A 13 40.26 -15.72 7.27
CA PHE A 13 40.45 -14.93 8.47
C PHE A 13 40.49 -15.82 9.73
N ASN A 14 41.12 -15.31 10.80
CA ASN A 14 41.28 -16.02 12.06
C ASN A 14 39.96 -16.10 12.84
N ILE A 15 39.34 -17.29 12.88
CA ILE A 15 38.06 -17.55 13.55
C ILE A 15 38.21 -17.51 15.08
N ASP A 16 39.35 -17.96 15.61
CA ASP A 16 39.62 -18.00 17.05
C ASP A 16 39.67 -16.59 17.67
N ALA A 17 40.12 -15.58 16.89
CA ALA A 17 40.11 -14.18 17.32
C ALA A 17 38.68 -13.61 17.44
N LEU A 18 37.70 -14.23 16.80
CA LEU A 18 36.27 -13.91 16.93
C LEU A 18 35.60 -14.69 18.07
N GLY A 19 36.36 -15.51 18.81
CA GLY A 19 35.84 -16.34 19.90
C GLY A 19 35.03 -17.56 19.45
N ILE A 20 35.04 -17.91 18.17
CA ILE A 20 34.34 -19.07 17.63
C ILE A 20 35.32 -20.25 17.58
N GLY A 21 35.23 -21.12 18.59
CA GLY A 21 36.10 -22.31 18.69
C GLY A 21 35.64 -23.49 17.83
N ARG A 22 36.52 -24.48 17.70
CA ARG A 22 36.18 -25.77 17.04
C ARG A 22 35.04 -26.45 17.79
N GLY A 23 33.91 -26.64 17.09
CA GLY A 23 32.70 -27.25 17.66
C GLY A 23 31.63 -26.26 18.15
N ASN A 24 31.92 -24.95 18.15
CA ASN A 24 30.95 -23.89 18.46
C ASN A 24 30.52 -23.11 17.20
N MET A 25 30.46 -23.78 16.05
CA MET A 25 30.02 -23.11 14.82
C MET A 25 28.51 -22.90 14.88
N PRO A 26 28.00 -21.68 14.60
CA PRO A 26 26.56 -21.46 14.54
C PRO A 26 25.92 -22.38 13.50
N GLU A 27 24.69 -22.80 13.78
CA GLU A 27 23.95 -23.68 12.89
C GLU A 27 23.77 -23.00 11.52
N ALA A 28 24.08 -23.74 10.45
CA ALA A 28 23.88 -23.26 9.10
C ALA A 28 22.37 -23.16 8.83
N ARG A 29 21.89 -21.94 8.62
CA ARG A 29 20.47 -21.69 8.34
C ARG A 29 20.04 -22.38 7.04
N VAL A 30 18.95 -23.17 7.11
CA VAL A 30 18.33 -23.78 5.93
C VAL A 30 17.27 -22.84 5.35
N GLY A 31 17.67 -22.01 4.38
CA GLY A 31 16.77 -21.14 3.61
C GLY A 31 16.58 -19.71 4.15
N PRO A 32 15.98 -18.82 3.34
CA PRO A 32 15.77 -17.42 3.70
C PRO A 32 14.76 -17.27 4.86
N SER A 33 14.85 -16.14 5.57
CA SER A 33 13.80 -15.77 6.53
C SER A 33 12.44 -15.62 5.87
N PRO A 34 11.35 -15.96 6.57
CA PRO A 34 10.02 -15.53 6.17
C PRO A 34 9.96 -14.01 6.00
N LEU A 35 9.17 -13.54 5.03
CA LEU A 35 8.95 -12.10 4.78
C LEU A 35 8.30 -11.40 5.99
N PHE A 36 7.43 -12.14 6.71
CA PHE A 36 6.73 -11.66 7.89
C PHE A 36 7.16 -12.51 9.09
N PRO A 37 8.03 -12.00 9.98
CA PRO A 37 8.37 -12.69 11.21
C PRO A 37 7.15 -12.76 12.14
N ASN A 38 7.08 -13.80 12.97
CA ASN A 38 6.04 -13.89 13.98
C ASN A 38 6.27 -12.83 15.06
N THR A 39 5.21 -12.14 15.49
CA THR A 39 5.27 -11.17 16.58
C THR A 39 4.72 -11.80 17.86
N ASP A 40 5.45 -11.64 18.96
CA ASP A 40 5.03 -12.19 20.26
C ASP A 40 3.73 -11.56 20.77
N PHE A 41 3.45 -10.32 20.39
CA PHE A 41 2.29 -9.55 20.81
C PHE A 41 1.43 -9.13 19.64
N LYS A 42 0.11 -9.17 19.86
CA LYS A 42 -0.90 -8.65 18.94
C LYS A 42 -1.25 -7.20 19.30
N PRO A 43 -1.65 -6.37 18.32
CA PRO A 43 -2.11 -5.03 18.60
C PRO A 43 -3.37 -5.05 19.48
N VAL A 44 -3.53 -4.00 20.28
CA VAL A 44 -4.69 -3.83 21.17
C VAL A 44 -5.97 -3.65 20.35
N PRO A 45 -7.10 -4.27 20.74
CA PRO A 45 -8.38 -4.05 20.08
C PRO A 45 -8.80 -2.57 20.08
N LEU A 46 -9.56 -2.18 19.06
CA LEU A 46 -10.13 -0.84 18.97
C LEU A 46 -11.12 -0.58 20.12
N LYS A 47 -11.24 0.69 20.52
CA LYS A 47 -12.23 1.12 21.50
C LYS A 47 -13.61 1.05 20.86
N ALA A 48 -14.59 0.57 21.62
CA ALA A 48 -15.97 0.49 21.22
C ALA A 48 -16.80 1.48 22.05
N GLY A 49 -17.83 2.07 21.44
CA GLY A 49 -18.71 3.03 22.08
C GLY A 49 -19.31 4.00 21.07
N GLU A 50 -20.45 4.59 21.42
CA GLU A 50 -21.20 5.49 20.54
C GLU A 50 -20.38 6.72 20.13
N ASP A 51 -19.56 7.26 21.05
CA ASP A 51 -18.70 8.42 20.77
C ASP A 51 -17.63 8.09 19.72
N GLU A 52 -16.99 6.92 19.82
CA GLU A 52 -15.97 6.48 18.86
C GLU A 52 -16.60 6.20 17.49
N ASP A 53 -17.77 5.55 17.47
CA ASP A 53 -18.52 5.27 16.24
C ASP A 53 -18.99 6.56 15.57
N TYR A 54 -19.43 7.55 16.35
CA TYR A 54 -19.79 8.88 15.84
C TYR A 54 -18.60 9.56 15.18
N MET A 55 -17.45 9.58 15.84
CA MET A 55 -16.23 10.21 15.30
C MET A 55 -15.74 9.49 14.04
N LEU A 56 -15.88 8.15 13.97
CA LEU A 56 -15.58 7.37 12.77
C LEU A 56 -16.51 7.71 11.61
N ALA A 57 -17.82 7.83 11.86
CA ALA A 57 -18.79 8.24 10.85
C ALA A 57 -18.50 9.66 10.34
N LEU A 58 -18.26 10.60 11.25
CA LEU A 58 -17.94 11.99 10.92
C LEU A 58 -16.69 12.08 10.04
N LYS A 59 -15.62 11.35 10.39
CA LYS A 59 -14.40 11.29 9.57
C LYS A 59 -14.68 10.83 8.15
N GLN A 60 -15.56 9.85 7.97
CA GLN A 60 -15.92 9.34 6.63
C GLN A 60 -16.70 10.38 5.83
N GLU A 61 -17.64 11.08 6.47
CA GLU A 61 -18.40 12.16 5.85
C GLU A 61 -17.46 13.30 5.42
N MET A 62 -16.57 13.74 6.30
CA MET A 62 -15.57 14.78 6.01
C MET A 62 -14.71 14.44 4.79
N ARG A 63 -14.30 13.17 4.64
CA ARG A 63 -13.56 12.73 3.45
C ARG A 63 -14.37 12.93 2.18
N GLY A 64 -15.67 12.62 2.21
CA GLY A 64 -16.57 12.78 1.06
C GLY A 64 -16.86 14.25 0.73
N THR A 65 -17.12 15.06 1.74
CA THR A 65 -17.42 16.49 1.58
C THR A 65 -16.20 17.25 1.09
N MET A 66 -15.02 16.99 1.67
CA MET A 66 -13.78 17.69 1.33
C MET A 66 -13.34 17.44 -0.11
N GLN A 67 -13.63 16.26 -0.67
CA GLN A 67 -13.37 15.98 -2.08
C GLN A 67 -14.21 16.81 -3.07
N ARG A 68 -15.33 17.38 -2.61
CA ARG A 68 -16.24 18.21 -3.42
C ARG A 68 -15.99 19.70 -3.24
N LEU A 69 -15.19 20.08 -2.24
CA LEU A 69 -14.85 21.49 -2.01
C LEU A 69 -13.92 22.01 -3.11
N PRO A 70 -13.99 23.31 -3.44
CA PRO A 70 -13.10 23.94 -4.43
C PRO A 70 -11.60 23.80 -4.10
N HIS A 71 -11.28 23.59 -2.83
CA HIS A 71 -9.91 23.38 -2.35
C HIS A 71 -9.32 22.01 -2.74
N ASN A 72 -10.13 21.07 -3.23
CA ASN A 72 -9.65 19.78 -3.74
C ASN A 72 -9.13 19.91 -5.17
N ILE A 73 -7.93 20.46 -5.33
CA ILE A 73 -7.27 20.63 -6.62
C ILE A 73 -6.94 19.25 -7.21
N LYS A 74 -7.60 18.91 -8.33
CA LYS A 74 -7.38 17.63 -9.02
C LYS A 74 -6.11 17.69 -9.86
N PRO A 75 -5.34 16.60 -9.93
CA PRO A 75 -4.23 16.52 -10.88
C PRO A 75 -4.77 16.63 -12.32
N GLN A 76 -4.09 17.41 -13.15
CA GLN A 76 -4.46 17.59 -14.56
C GLN A 76 -4.38 16.24 -15.29
N SER A 77 -5.51 15.75 -15.80
CA SER A 77 -5.51 14.55 -16.62
C SER A 77 -5.18 14.94 -18.07
N ASN A 78 -4.12 14.38 -18.65
CA ASN A 78 -3.70 14.58 -20.05
C ASN A 78 -4.70 14.00 -21.11
N LYS A 79 -5.99 13.87 -20.77
CA LYS A 79 -7.07 13.39 -21.65
C LYS A 79 -8.03 14.52 -22.06
N ALA A 80 -7.57 15.77 -22.01
CA ALA A 80 -8.38 16.96 -22.22
C ALA A 80 -9.07 16.99 -23.59
N ASP A 81 -8.42 16.47 -24.63
CA ASP A 81 -8.90 16.68 -26.01
C ASP A 81 -10.15 15.83 -26.35
N VAL A 82 -10.24 14.60 -25.84
CA VAL A 82 -11.33 13.67 -26.22
C VAL A 82 -12.63 13.96 -25.46
N ASN A 83 -12.54 14.54 -24.26
CA ASN A 83 -13.72 14.80 -23.41
C ASN A 83 -14.33 16.18 -23.67
N LEU A 84 -13.52 17.18 -24.07
CA LEU A 84 -14.02 18.51 -24.39
C LEU A 84 -14.96 18.47 -25.61
N ALA A 85 -14.56 17.79 -26.69
CA ALA A 85 -15.39 17.62 -27.88
C ALA A 85 -16.74 16.95 -27.57
N LYS A 86 -16.75 15.92 -26.70
CA LYS A 86 -17.98 15.23 -26.27
C LYS A 86 -18.88 16.11 -25.39
N SER A 87 -18.28 17.00 -24.59
CA SER A 87 -19.04 17.92 -23.73
C SER A 87 -19.77 19.01 -24.55
N TRP A 88 -19.11 19.58 -25.57
CA TRP A 88 -19.71 20.59 -26.44
C TRP A 88 -20.87 20.02 -27.27
N THR A 89 -20.73 18.80 -27.79
CA THR A 89 -21.80 18.15 -28.56
C THR A 89 -23.02 17.84 -27.69
N HIS A 90 -22.82 17.42 -26.45
CA HIS A 90 -23.92 17.18 -25.52
C HIS A 90 -24.65 18.48 -25.14
N ILE A 91 -23.91 19.56 -24.83
CA ILE A 91 -24.48 20.87 -24.49
C ILE A 91 -25.24 21.46 -25.68
N GLN A 92 -24.71 21.35 -26.90
CA GLN A 92 -25.40 21.81 -28.12
C GLN A 92 -26.68 21.02 -28.38
N SER A 93 -26.68 19.70 -28.21
CA SER A 93 -27.87 18.85 -28.40
C SER A 93 -28.98 19.20 -27.41
N VAL A 94 -28.65 19.39 -26.14
CA VAL A 94 -29.62 19.78 -25.10
C VAL A 94 -30.20 21.18 -25.38
N ASN A 95 -29.36 22.15 -25.77
CA ASN A 95 -29.83 23.49 -26.11
C ASN A 95 -30.71 23.51 -27.37
N CYS A 96 -30.42 22.68 -28.37
CA CYS A 96 -31.22 22.55 -29.58
C CYS A 96 -32.63 22.02 -29.24
N MET A 97 -32.71 20.91 -28.50
CA MET A 97 -34.00 20.34 -28.06
C MET A 97 -34.83 21.31 -27.20
N GLN A 98 -34.18 22.13 -26.37
CA GLN A 98 -34.84 23.14 -25.54
C GLN A 98 -35.34 24.35 -26.34
N MET A 99 -34.76 24.63 -27.51
CA MET A 99 -35.29 25.66 -28.43
C MET A 99 -36.46 25.12 -29.26
N GLU A 100 -36.40 23.87 -29.69
CA GLU A 100 -37.44 23.24 -30.49
C GLU A 100 -38.73 23.03 -29.68
N ARG A 101 -38.62 22.67 -28.39
CA ARG A 101 -39.75 22.63 -27.46
C ARG A 101 -40.36 23.99 -27.10
N ARG A 102 -39.67 25.11 -27.37
CA ARG A 102 -40.17 26.47 -27.12
C ARG A 102 -40.89 27.10 -28.32
N LYS A 103 -40.92 26.41 -29.48
CA LYS A 103 -41.60 26.87 -30.70
C LYS A 103 -42.94 26.17 -30.97
N LEU A 104 -43.33 25.22 -30.11
CA LEU A 104 -44.67 24.60 -30.06
C LEU A 104 -45.45 25.21 -28.90
#